data_AF-A0AB38AYU4-F1
#
_entry.id   AF-A0AB38AYU4-F1
#
_cell.length_a   1.000
_cell.length_b   1.000
_cell.length_c   1.000
_cell.angle_alpha   90.00
_cell.angle_beta   90.00
_cell.angle_gamma   90.00
#
_symmetry.space_group_name_H-M   'P 1'
#
loop_
_entity.id
_entity.type
_entity.pdbx_description
1 polymer ?
#
loop_
_entity_poly.entity_id
_entity_poly.type
_entity_poly.pdbx_seq_one_letter_code
_entity_poly.pdbx_strand_id
1 'polypeptide(L)'
;MNQPLDARVPRPAAHASAASRGRCPAAASKDPTPCEGPHDAATLVDRHGREVAGCVHHCARVLPGLDGARVHPFVPAGQALEIYSRARELPPFAWEIGR
;
A
#
# COMPACT_ATOMS: atom_id res chain seq x y z
N MET A 1 -41.71 -8.10 18.85
CA MET A 1 -41.40 -6.88 18.08
C MET A 1 -39.99 -7.08 17.56
N ASN A 2 -39.88 -7.57 16.32
CA ASN A 2 -38.65 -8.12 15.77
C ASN A 2 -38.39 -7.31 14.49
N GLN A 3 -37.36 -6.46 14.47
CA GLN A 3 -36.93 -5.81 13.22
C GLN A 3 -35.80 -6.62 12.58
N PRO A 4 -35.82 -6.85 11.25
CA PRO A 4 -34.71 -7.46 10.55
C PRO A 4 -33.61 -6.40 10.30
N LEU A 5 -32.37 -6.73 10.65
CA LEU A 5 -31.19 -5.94 10.31
C LEU A 5 -30.74 -6.27 8.88
N ASP A 6 -31.57 -5.97 7.89
CA ASP A 6 -31.18 -5.99 6.48
C ASP A 6 -31.09 -4.55 5.95
N ALA A 7 -30.02 -3.88 6.34
CA ALA A 7 -29.56 -2.68 5.64
C ALA A 7 -28.15 -2.97 5.10
N ARG A 8 -28.08 -3.46 3.86
CA ARG A 8 -26.83 -3.40 3.07
C ARG A 8 -26.49 -1.93 2.88
N VAL A 9 -25.60 -1.42 3.71
CA VAL A 9 -24.93 -0.14 3.45
C VAL A 9 -24.04 -0.35 2.22
N PRO A 10 -24.27 0.36 1.09
CA PRO A 10 -23.34 0.31 -0.02
C PRO A 10 -22.00 0.89 0.44
N ARG A 11 -20.93 0.07 0.38
CA ARG A 11 -19.55 0.56 0.51
C ARG A 11 -19.37 1.70 -0.48
N PRO A 12 -18.82 2.87 -0.08
CA PRO A 12 -18.38 3.83 -1.07
C PRO A 12 -17.36 3.11 -1.96
N ALA A 13 -17.66 3.03 -3.24
CA ALA A 13 -16.72 2.52 -4.23
C ALA A 13 -15.42 3.29 -4.04
N ALA A 14 -14.35 2.58 -3.72
CA ALA A 14 -13.00 3.11 -3.79
C ALA A 14 -12.91 3.89 -5.10
N HIS A 15 -12.53 5.16 -5.03
CA HIS A 15 -12.33 5.97 -6.21
C HIS A 15 -11.36 5.22 -7.11
N ALA A 16 -11.92 4.62 -8.16
CA ALA A 16 -11.18 3.96 -9.22
C ALA A 16 -10.48 5.05 -10.01
N SER A 17 -9.38 5.58 -9.46
CA SER A 17 -8.42 6.32 -10.23
C SER A 17 -7.65 5.31 -11.04
N ALA A 18 -8.16 5.11 -12.26
CA ALA A 18 -7.52 4.55 -13.43
C ALA A 18 -6.12 3.98 -13.15
N ALA A 19 -6.01 2.65 -13.24
CA ALA A 19 -4.74 1.98 -13.41
C ALA A 19 -3.97 2.69 -14.52
N SER A 20 -2.99 3.53 -14.14
CA SER A 20 -2.01 4.01 -15.06
C SER A 20 -1.38 2.77 -15.69
N ARG A 21 -1.24 2.75 -17.02
CA ARG A 21 -0.39 1.78 -17.75
C ARG A 21 1.10 2.00 -17.42
N GLY A 22 1.40 2.13 -16.14
CA GLY A 22 2.63 2.60 -15.51
C GLY A 22 2.69 2.08 -14.08
N ARG A 23 3.83 2.32 -13.42
CA ARG A 23 4.14 1.77 -12.08
C ARG A 23 3.10 2.19 -11.03
N CYS A 24 2.93 1.38 -9.99
CA CYS A 24 1.98 1.68 -8.92
C CYS A 24 2.34 2.98 -8.17
N PRO A 25 1.38 3.66 -7.53
CA PRO A 25 1.64 4.96 -6.89
C PRO A 25 2.69 4.92 -5.75
N ALA A 26 2.80 3.80 -5.02
CA ALA A 26 3.83 3.60 -4.01
C ALA A 26 5.26 3.45 -4.59
N ALA A 27 5.38 3.25 -5.90
CA ALA A 27 6.65 3.02 -6.55
C ALA A 27 7.44 4.34 -6.69
N ALA A 28 8.46 4.52 -5.84
CA ALA A 28 9.31 5.72 -5.88
C ALA A 28 9.89 5.93 -7.30
N SER A 29 9.92 7.17 -7.80
CA SER A 29 10.30 7.45 -9.20
C SER A 29 11.70 6.99 -9.57
N LYS A 30 12.63 6.94 -8.60
CA LYS A 30 14.00 6.45 -8.77
C LYS A 30 14.14 4.93 -8.63
N ASP A 31 13.14 4.26 -8.08
CA ASP A 31 13.18 2.81 -7.88
C ASP A 31 13.04 2.10 -9.23
N PRO A 32 14.03 1.32 -9.69
CA PRO A 32 13.96 0.66 -10.99
C PRO A 32 13.12 -0.62 -10.95
N THR A 33 12.75 -1.12 -9.77
CA THR A 33 12.10 -2.44 -9.69
C THR A 33 10.70 -2.41 -10.30
N PRO A 34 10.32 -3.47 -11.04
CA PRO A 34 8.97 -3.63 -11.57
C PRO A 34 7.96 -3.81 -10.42
N CYS A 35 6.68 -3.60 -10.73
CA CYS A 35 5.60 -3.91 -9.79
C CYS A 35 5.39 -5.44 -9.72
N GLU A 36 4.97 -5.93 -8.57
CA GLU A 36 4.58 -7.34 -8.37
C GLU A 36 3.12 -7.42 -7.92
N GLY A 37 2.24 -7.98 -8.75
CA GLY A 37 0.82 -8.12 -8.44
C GLY A 37 0.00 -6.83 -8.67
N PRO A 38 -1.20 -6.73 -8.06
CA PRO A 38 -2.09 -5.59 -8.24
C PRO A 38 -1.44 -4.27 -7.78
N HIS A 39 -1.63 -3.20 -8.55
CA HIS A 39 -1.04 -1.89 -8.28
C HIS A 39 -1.69 -1.16 -7.08
N ASP A 40 -2.77 -1.70 -6.55
CA ASP A 40 -3.58 -1.20 -5.45
C ASP A 40 -3.79 -2.27 -4.36
N ALA A 41 -2.91 -3.29 -4.31
CA ALA A 41 -3.02 -4.39 -3.35
C ALA A 41 -3.08 -3.89 -1.89
N ALA A 42 -2.26 -2.90 -1.55
CA ALA A 42 -2.19 -2.34 -0.22
C ALA A 42 -2.17 -0.82 -0.23
N THR A 43 -2.57 -0.23 0.89
CA THR A 43 -2.49 1.22 1.13
C THR A 43 -1.56 1.46 2.31
N LEU A 44 -0.58 2.36 2.14
CA LEU A 44 0.18 2.92 3.26
C LEU A 44 -0.43 4.23 3.71
N VAL A 45 -0.31 4.53 4.99
CA VAL A 45 -0.72 5.79 5.61
C VAL A 45 0.48 6.40 6.28
N ASP A 46 0.82 7.64 5.93
CA ASP A 46 1.92 8.36 6.58
C ASP A 46 1.51 8.96 7.94
N ARG A 47 2.48 9.62 8.61
CA ARG A 47 2.25 10.26 9.91
C ARG A 47 1.20 11.37 9.90
N HIS A 48 0.90 11.95 8.73
CA HIS A 48 -0.09 13.01 8.54
C HIS A 48 -1.44 12.47 8.06
N GLY A 49 -1.58 11.15 7.94
CA GLY A 49 -2.81 10.52 7.45
C GLY A 49 -2.93 10.50 5.93
N ARG A 50 -1.88 10.86 5.16
CA ARG A 50 -1.92 10.77 3.70
C ARG A 50 -1.78 9.32 3.27
N GLU A 51 -2.61 8.93 2.33
CA GLU A 51 -2.68 7.56 1.84
C GLU A 51 -2.00 7.41 0.48
N VAL A 52 -1.31 6.29 0.29
CA VAL A 52 -0.77 5.89 -1.01
C VAL A 52 -1.06 4.41 -1.26
N ALA A 53 -1.76 4.13 -2.36
CA ALA A 53 -1.99 2.77 -2.83
C ALA A 53 -0.76 2.23 -3.57
N GLY A 54 -0.53 0.93 -3.47
CA GLY A 54 0.61 0.30 -4.11
C GLY A 54 0.51 -1.21 -4.13
N CYS A 55 1.37 -1.82 -4.95
CA CYS A 55 1.62 -3.25 -4.85
C CYS A 55 2.40 -3.59 -3.57
N VAL A 56 2.31 -4.84 -3.11
CA VAL A 56 3.01 -5.31 -1.89
C VAL A 56 4.51 -5.02 -1.96
N HIS A 57 5.12 -5.23 -3.13
CA HIS A 57 6.55 -5.00 -3.34
C HIS A 57 6.97 -3.55 -3.12
N HIS A 58 6.31 -2.59 -3.79
CA HIS A 58 6.68 -1.18 -3.66
C HIS A 58 6.27 -0.59 -2.30
N CYS A 59 5.17 -1.06 -1.70
CA CYS A 59 4.83 -0.72 -0.33
C CYS A 59 5.94 -1.15 0.64
N ALA A 60 6.48 -2.37 0.51
CA ALA A 60 7.58 -2.83 1.34
C ALA A 60 8.87 -2.03 1.15
N ARG A 61 9.16 -1.60 -0.10
CA ARG A 61 10.39 -0.85 -0.41
C ARG A 61 10.37 0.59 0.05
N VAL A 62 9.20 1.25 0.01
CA VAL A 62 9.08 2.65 0.42
C VAL A 62 8.94 2.80 1.93
N LEU A 63 8.33 1.83 2.61
CA LEU A 63 7.98 1.92 4.03
C LEU A 63 9.15 2.28 4.96
N PRO A 64 10.37 1.70 4.86
CA PRO A 64 11.49 2.05 5.74
C PRO A 64 11.96 3.50 5.61
N GLY A 65 11.69 4.16 4.47
CA GLY A 65 12.05 5.56 4.22
C GLY A 65 11.00 6.58 4.64
N LEU A 66 9.82 6.13 5.09
CA LEU A 66 8.71 7.02 5.45
C LEU A 66 8.56 7.11 6.97
N ASP A 67 8.85 8.28 7.52
CA ASP A 67 8.73 8.52 8.95
C ASP A 67 7.27 8.41 9.44
N GLY A 68 7.05 7.53 10.43
CA GLY A 68 5.74 7.26 11.02
C GLY A 68 4.72 6.60 10.08
N ALA A 69 5.15 6.06 8.94
CA ALA A 69 4.25 5.37 8.02
C ALA A 69 3.90 3.96 8.50
N ARG A 70 2.70 3.53 8.12
CA ARG A 70 2.14 2.21 8.46
C ARG A 70 1.27 1.69 7.33
N VAL A 71 1.09 0.38 7.29
CA VAL A 71 0.06 -0.24 6.43
C VAL A 71 -1.33 0.14 6.97
N HIS A 72 -2.24 0.53 6.08
CA HIS A 72 -3.61 0.90 6.42
C HIS A 72 -4.34 -0.30 7.09
N PRO A 73 -5.10 -0.11 8.18
CA PRO A 73 -5.72 -1.21 8.94
C PRO A 73 -6.66 -2.13 8.15
N PHE A 74 -7.22 -1.67 7.03
CA PHE A 74 -8.11 -2.47 6.17
C PHE A 74 -7.39 -3.24 5.05
N VAL A 75 -6.05 -3.17 4.98
CA VAL A 75 -5.30 -4.07 4.10
C VAL A 75 -5.42 -5.50 4.65
N PRO A 76 -5.64 -6.53 3.80
CA PRO A 76 -5.69 -7.91 4.26
C PRO A 76 -4.47 -8.28 5.09
N ALA A 77 -4.67 -8.93 6.25
CA ALA A 77 -3.61 -9.19 7.22
C ALA A 77 -2.39 -9.91 6.62
N GLY A 78 -2.62 -10.87 5.72
CA GLY A 78 -1.53 -11.57 5.02
C GLY A 78 -0.64 -10.62 4.20
N GLN A 79 -1.23 -9.67 3.49
CA GLN A 79 -0.48 -8.67 2.70
C GLN A 79 0.23 -7.68 3.62
N ALA A 80 -0.41 -7.25 4.71
CA ALA A 80 0.24 -6.38 5.69
C ALA A 80 1.48 -7.05 6.32
N LEU A 81 1.35 -8.31 6.74
CA LEU A 81 2.45 -9.11 7.28
C LEU A 81 3.58 -9.29 6.26
N GLU A 82 3.24 -9.54 5.00
CA GLU A 82 4.22 -9.67 3.91
C GLU A 82 4.98 -8.35 3.70
N ILE A 83 4.28 -7.21 3.67
CA ILE A 83 4.89 -5.88 3.55
C ILE A 83 5.88 -5.63 4.70
N TYR A 84 5.46 -5.81 5.95
CA TYR A 84 6.35 -5.60 7.09
C TYR A 84 7.51 -6.61 7.14
N SER A 85 7.28 -7.85 6.69
CA SER A 85 8.33 -8.87 6.64
C SER A 85 9.38 -8.59 5.57
N ARG A 86 8.98 -8.06 4.42
CA ARG A 86 9.94 -7.61 3.38
C ARG A 86 10.62 -6.30 3.79
N ALA A 87 9.88 -5.35 4.35
CA ALA A 87 10.39 -4.03 4.72
C ALA A 87 11.49 -4.09 5.78
N ARG A 88 11.41 -5.01 6.76
CA ARG A 88 12.43 -5.13 7.81
C ARG A 88 13.83 -5.48 7.28
N GLU A 89 13.89 -6.11 6.11
CA GLU A 89 15.14 -6.53 5.46
C GLU A 89 15.70 -5.45 4.52
N LEU A 90 14.97 -4.33 4.36
CA LEU A 90 15.33 -3.27 3.44
C LEU A 90 15.79 -2.02 4.20
N PRO A 91 16.87 -1.38 3.75
CA PRO A 91 17.25 -0.07 4.26
C PRO A 91 16.29 1.01 3.75
N PRO A 92 16.20 2.16 4.44
CA PRO A 92 15.55 3.36 3.91
C PRO A 92 16.08 3.70 2.50
N PHE A 93 15.18 4.05 1.59
CA PHE A 93 15.52 4.42 0.21
C PHE A 93 16.38 3.36 -0.50
N ALA A 94 15.97 2.08 -0.43
CA ALA A 94 16.73 0.94 -0.96
C ALA A 94 17.14 1.04 -2.45
N TRP A 95 16.54 1.95 -3.23
CA TRP A 95 16.92 2.25 -4.61
C TRP A 95 18.10 3.22 -4.75
N GLU A 96 18.61 3.80 -3.66
CA GLU A 96 19.78 4.68 -3.65
C GLU A 96 21.08 3.92 -3.31
N ILE A 97 20.99 2.66 -2.90
CA ILE A 97 22.13 1.82 -2.54
C ILE A 97 22.64 1.07 -3.79
N GLY A 98 23.96 1.15 -4.03
CA GLY A 98 24.61 0.48 -5.16
C GLY A 98 24.59 1.26 -6.48
N ARG A 99 24.43 2.58 -6.41
CA ARG A 99 24.65 3.50 -7.53
C ARG A 99 26.13 3.86 -7.69
#